data_AF-A0A9D0DSN3-F1
#
_entry.id   AF-A0A9D0DSN3-F1
#
_cell.length_a   1.000
_cell.length_b   1.000
_cell.length_c   1.000
_cell.angle_alpha   90.00
_cell.angle_beta   90.00
_cell.angle_gamma   90.00
#
_symmetry.space_group_name_H-M   'P 1'
#
loop_
_entity.id
_entity.type
_entity.pdbx_description
1 polymer ?
#
loop_
_entity_poly.entity_id
_entity_poly.type
_entity_poly.pdbx_seq_one_letter_code
_entity_poly.pdbx_strand_id
1 'polypeptide(L)'
;MQKIILSIIILMSFNYCIADEIKIPPAKLLQSPVEKHPALKNTIAGYMEAWKKQDFDTMYTYESWESGKQLKKGKEYLMSFRKDLQIHTWKITKVEPLDNGEYKVLVLISHNPPKRMMRFIKEGTTVRSTLNQWWKEQDGKFVHMLNFEREKNLELLRSPPMKNIPSVPK
;
A
#
# COMPACT_ATOMS: atom_id res chain seq x y z
N MET A 1 -31.93 -16.88 -0.59
CA MET A 1 -31.22 -15.61 -0.30
C MET A 1 -29.71 -15.85 -0.41
N GLN A 2 -29.13 -15.65 -1.59
CA GLN A 2 -27.67 -15.73 -1.80
C GLN A 2 -27.03 -14.43 -1.32
N LYS A 3 -26.21 -14.50 -0.27
CA LYS A 3 -25.36 -13.39 0.16
C LYS A 3 -24.25 -13.20 -0.88
N ILE A 4 -24.36 -12.16 -1.69
CA ILE A 4 -23.27 -11.70 -2.58
C ILE A 4 -22.15 -11.20 -1.66
N ILE A 5 -21.14 -12.04 -1.43
CA ILE A 5 -19.88 -11.60 -0.82
C ILE A 5 -19.15 -10.81 -1.91
N LEU A 6 -19.40 -9.51 -1.95
CA LEU A 6 -18.63 -8.56 -2.76
C LEU A 6 -17.19 -8.63 -2.25
N SER A 7 -16.36 -9.44 -2.90
CA SER A 7 -14.93 -9.51 -2.64
C SER A 7 -14.31 -8.25 -3.26
N ILE A 8 -14.36 -7.16 -2.50
CA ILE A 8 -13.77 -5.89 -2.93
C ILE A 8 -12.26 -6.02 -2.81
N ILE A 9 -11.63 -6.46 -3.90
CA ILE A 9 -10.18 -6.34 -4.09
C ILE A 9 -9.92 -4.86 -4.39
N ILE A 10 -9.70 -4.06 -3.34
CA ILE A 10 -9.27 -2.67 -3.52
C ILE A 10 -7.83 -2.73 -4.05
N LEU A 11 -7.65 -2.31 -5.31
CA LEU A 11 -6.35 -2.19 -5.92
C LEU A 11 -5.51 -1.21 -5.11
N MET A 12 -4.47 -1.70 -4.44
CA MET A 12 -3.30 -0.84 -4.21
C MET A 12 -2.74 -0.47 -5.59
N SER A 13 -2.51 0.82 -5.81
CA SER A 13 -1.99 1.34 -7.08
C SER A 13 -0.53 0.89 -7.23
N PHE A 14 -0.32 -0.22 -7.92
CA PHE A 14 1.01 -0.70 -8.27
C PHE A 14 1.39 -0.15 -9.65
N ASN A 15 2.42 0.71 -9.70
CA ASN A 15 3.13 0.95 -10.96
C ASN A 15 4.09 -0.23 -11.17
N TYR A 16 3.73 -1.13 -12.09
CA TYR A 16 4.56 -2.27 -12.44
C TYR A 16 5.67 -1.82 -13.40
N CYS A 17 6.92 -1.98 -13.00
CA CYS A 17 8.04 -1.99 -13.94
C CYS A 17 8.63 -3.40 -13.97
N ILE A 18 8.58 -4.05 -15.14
CA ILE A 18 9.39 -5.24 -15.40
C ILE A 18 10.79 -4.71 -15.67
N ALA A 19 11.72 -4.93 -14.75
CA ALA A 19 13.11 -4.52 -14.93
C ALA A 19 13.91 -5.73 -15.40
N ASP A 20 14.41 -5.68 -16.64
CA ASP A 20 15.61 -6.44 -17.01
C ASP A 20 16.79 -5.94 -16.17
N GLU A 21 17.75 -6.82 -15.88
CA GLU A 21 18.89 -6.56 -14.99
C GLU A 21 19.65 -5.27 -15.35
N ILE A 22 19.35 -4.18 -14.65
CA ILE A 22 20.17 -2.97 -14.68
C ILE A 22 21.26 -3.10 -13.61
N LYS A 23 22.52 -3.23 -14.03
CA LYS A 23 23.69 -3.00 -13.18
C LYS A 23 23.68 -1.54 -12.73
N ILE A 24 23.34 -1.30 -11.46
CA ILE A 24 23.33 0.04 -10.87
C ILE A 24 24.77 0.41 -10.47
N PRO A 25 25.34 1.52 -10.99
CA PRO A 25 26.64 2.02 -10.53
C PRO A 25 26.52 2.59 -9.10
N PRO A 26 27.60 2.60 -8.30
CA PRO A 26 27.54 3.00 -6.90
C PRO A 26 27.29 4.51 -6.79
N ALA A 27 26.04 4.88 -6.54
CA ALA A 27 25.67 6.26 -6.29
C ALA A 27 26.24 6.72 -4.95
N LYS A 28 27.00 7.83 -4.97
CA LYS A 28 27.39 8.63 -3.80
C LYS A 28 26.22 8.73 -2.80
N LEU A 29 26.50 8.33 -1.56
CA LEU A 29 25.62 8.44 -0.40
C LEU A 29 25.28 9.91 -0.10
N LEU A 30 24.31 10.48 -0.80
CA LEU A 30 23.51 11.58 -0.26
C LEU A 30 22.61 10.96 0.81
N GLN A 31 22.84 11.33 2.09
CA GLN A 31 21.96 10.96 3.20
C GLN A 31 20.52 11.29 2.81
N SER A 32 19.68 10.25 2.70
CA SER A 32 18.32 10.45 2.22
C SER A 32 17.48 11.13 3.31
N PRO A 33 16.48 11.96 2.95
CA PRO A 33 15.57 12.62 3.89
C PRO A 33 14.90 11.69 4.91
N VAL A 34 14.97 10.38 4.65
CA VAL A 34 14.52 9.29 5.50
C VAL A 34 15.16 9.40 6.89
N GLU A 35 16.45 9.75 7.03
CA GLU A 35 17.18 9.79 8.33
C GLU A 35 16.57 10.67 9.44
N LYS A 36 15.69 11.62 9.12
CA LYS A 36 15.15 12.57 10.10
C LYS A 36 14.05 12.01 11.01
N HIS A 37 13.51 10.81 10.75
CA HIS A 37 12.40 10.24 11.53
C HIS A 37 12.62 8.76 11.91
N PRO A 38 13.52 8.46 12.85
CA PRO A 38 13.86 7.07 13.21
C PRO A 38 12.66 6.28 13.76
N ALA A 39 11.78 6.91 14.53
CA ALA A 39 10.58 6.25 15.06
C ALA A 39 9.59 5.83 13.95
N LEU A 40 9.34 6.71 12.97
CA LEU A 40 8.52 6.39 11.81
C LEU A 40 9.14 5.26 10.99
N LYS A 41 10.45 5.31 10.69
CA LYS A 41 11.16 4.23 9.98
C LYS A 41 10.99 2.88 10.67
N ASN A 42 11.20 2.84 11.98
CA ASN A 42 11.12 1.61 12.75
C ASN A 42 9.69 1.04 12.73
N THR A 43 8.69 1.92 12.79
CA THR A 43 7.27 1.53 12.67
C THR A 43 6.98 0.93 11.30
N ILE A 44 7.38 1.61 10.21
CA ILE A 44 7.22 1.11 8.85
C ILE A 44 7.95 -0.22 8.67
N ALA A 45 9.16 -0.34 9.21
CA ALA A 45 9.94 -1.57 9.16
C ALA A 45 9.20 -2.74 9.83
N GLY A 46 8.63 -2.50 11.02
CA GLY A 46 7.80 -3.48 11.71
C GLY A 46 6.58 -3.93 10.89
N TYR A 47 5.87 -2.97 10.29
CA TYR A 47 4.73 -3.25 9.41
C TYR A 47 5.13 -4.04 8.15
N MET A 48 6.22 -3.66 7.48
CA MET A 48 6.69 -4.32 6.27
C MET A 48 7.23 -5.73 6.54
N GLU A 49 7.90 -5.94 7.67
CA GLU A 49 8.32 -7.28 8.10
C GLU A 49 7.13 -8.17 8.46
N ALA A 50 6.10 -7.63 9.12
CA ALA A 50 4.86 -8.35 9.38
C ALA A 50 4.18 -8.77 8.07
N TRP A 51 4.08 -7.86 7.09
CA TRP A 51 3.50 -8.18 5.79
C TRP A 51 4.30 -9.23 5.02
N LYS A 52 5.64 -9.10 5.00
CA LYS A 52 6.54 -10.11 4.40
C LYS A 52 6.32 -11.51 5.00
N LYS A 53 6.09 -11.59 6.31
CA LYS A 53 5.81 -12.84 7.04
C LYS A 53 4.35 -13.28 6.98
N GLN A 54 3.47 -12.52 6.32
CA GLN A 54 2.03 -12.73 6.32
C GLN A 54 1.41 -12.72 7.72
N ASP A 55 2.02 -11.98 8.66
CA ASP A 55 1.51 -11.72 9.99
C ASP A 55 0.53 -10.54 9.97
N PHE A 56 -0.67 -10.81 9.47
CA PHE A 56 -1.72 -9.80 9.33
C PHE A 56 -2.28 -9.35 10.67
N ASP A 57 -2.10 -10.13 11.73
CA ASP A 57 -2.52 -9.74 13.08
C ASP A 57 -1.62 -8.63 13.63
N THR A 58 -0.31 -8.71 13.39
CA THR A 58 0.62 -7.62 13.72
C THR A 58 0.39 -6.42 12.83
N MET A 59 0.19 -6.60 11.51
CA MET A 59 -0.14 -5.49 10.60
C MET A 59 -1.39 -4.71 11.06
N TYR A 60 -2.43 -5.41 11.51
CA TYR A 60 -3.67 -4.82 12.01
C TYR A 60 -3.44 -3.81 13.14
N THR A 61 -2.41 -4.02 13.98
CA THR A 61 -2.08 -3.13 15.11
C THR A 61 -1.46 -1.80 14.69
N TYR A 62 -0.94 -1.70 13.47
CA TYR A 62 -0.41 -0.47 12.92
C TYR A 62 -1.49 0.38 12.24
N GLU A 63 -2.67 -0.16 11.96
CA GLU A 63 -3.72 0.55 11.23
C GLU A 63 -4.44 1.57 12.11
N SER A 64 -4.74 2.73 11.54
CA SER A 64 -5.70 3.67 12.14
C SER A 64 -7.13 3.20 11.88
N TRP A 65 -7.93 3.16 12.93
CA TRP A 65 -9.35 2.76 12.89
C TRP A 65 -10.30 3.93 13.20
N GLU A 66 -9.79 5.15 13.32
CA GLU A 66 -10.58 6.34 13.62
C GLU A 66 -11.60 6.69 12.53
N SER A 67 -11.36 6.21 11.31
CA SER A 67 -12.19 6.49 10.14
C SER A 67 -12.30 5.27 9.22
N GLY A 68 -13.43 5.19 8.51
CA GLY A 68 -13.77 4.06 7.64
C GLY A 68 -14.41 2.89 8.39
N LYS A 69 -14.95 1.93 7.64
CA LYS A 69 -15.51 0.71 8.26
C LYS A 69 -14.41 -0.14 8.89
N GLN A 70 -14.45 -0.31 10.21
CA GLN A 70 -13.54 -1.21 10.90
C GLN A 70 -13.70 -2.64 10.36
N LEU A 71 -12.62 -3.20 9.83
CA LEU A 71 -12.56 -4.60 9.44
C LEU A 71 -12.33 -5.45 10.69
N LYS A 72 -12.98 -6.62 10.77
CA LYS A 72 -12.66 -7.55 11.84
C LYS A 72 -11.24 -8.07 11.67
N LYS A 73 -10.51 -8.16 12.79
CA LYS A 73 -9.21 -8.80 12.85
C LYS A 73 -9.29 -10.23 12.27
N GLY A 74 -8.20 -10.69 11.67
CA GLY A 74 -8.14 -12.01 11.02
C GLY A 74 -8.68 -11.98 9.59
N LYS A 75 -9.71 -12.80 9.31
CA LYS A 75 -10.11 -13.14 7.94
C LYS A 75 -10.56 -11.93 7.10
N GLU A 76 -11.30 -10.98 7.66
CA GLU A 76 -11.78 -9.81 6.91
C GLU A 76 -10.62 -8.90 6.51
N TYR A 77 -9.72 -8.59 7.45
CA TYR A 77 -8.52 -7.81 7.16
C TYR A 77 -7.60 -8.53 6.15
N LEU A 78 -7.34 -9.83 6.34
CA LEU A 78 -6.57 -10.64 5.38
C LEU A 78 -7.14 -10.57 3.95
N MET A 79 -8.47 -10.68 3.81
CA MET A 79 -9.13 -10.66 2.49
C MET A 79 -9.06 -9.30 1.78
N SER A 80 -8.72 -8.22 2.50
CA SER A 80 -8.49 -6.90 1.90
C SER A 80 -7.15 -6.78 1.19
N PHE A 81 -6.25 -7.77 1.34
CA PHE A 81 -4.98 -7.85 0.63
C PHE A 81 -5.05 -8.84 -0.52
N ARG A 82 -4.14 -8.66 -1.48
CA ARG A 82 -3.94 -9.64 -2.55
C ARG A 82 -3.33 -10.92 -1.99
N LYS A 83 -4.12 -12.00 -2.02
CA LYS A 83 -3.70 -13.34 -1.55
C LYS A 83 -2.47 -13.90 -2.27
N ASP A 84 -2.24 -13.46 -3.50
CA ASP A 84 -1.13 -13.90 -4.34
C ASP A 84 0.11 -13.00 -4.23
N LEU A 85 0.11 -11.97 -3.37
CA LEU A 85 1.25 -11.10 -3.16
C LEU A 85 2.11 -11.62 -2.00
N GLN A 86 3.35 -11.96 -2.29
CA GLN A 86 4.39 -12.34 -1.36
C GLN A 86 5.58 -11.41 -1.54
N ILE A 87 5.85 -10.59 -0.53
CA ILE A 87 7.00 -9.68 -0.51
C ILE A 87 8.25 -10.48 -0.13
N HIS A 88 9.34 -10.29 -0.87
CA HIS A 88 10.64 -10.90 -0.60
C HIS A 88 11.60 -9.91 0.08
N THR A 89 11.68 -8.70 -0.48
CA THR A 89 12.51 -7.61 0.03
C THR A 89 11.77 -6.29 -0.08
N TRP A 90 12.15 -5.32 0.74
CA TRP A 90 11.57 -3.99 0.74
C TRP A 90 12.62 -2.95 1.13
N LYS A 91 12.41 -1.71 0.72
CA LYS A 91 13.23 -0.55 1.08
C LYS A 91 12.39 0.71 1.05
N ILE A 92 12.45 1.52 2.11
CA ILE A 92 11.90 2.88 2.09
C ILE A 92 12.77 3.72 1.14
N THR A 93 12.16 4.26 0.08
CA THR A 93 12.85 5.08 -0.94
C THR A 93 12.61 6.57 -0.75
N LYS A 94 11.45 6.95 -0.20
CA LYS A 94 11.11 8.35 0.09
C LYS A 94 10.26 8.43 1.35
N VAL A 95 10.51 9.45 2.16
CA VAL A 95 9.63 9.90 3.24
C VAL A 95 9.39 11.39 2.99
N GLU A 96 8.14 11.76 2.83
CA GLU A 96 7.71 13.13 2.57
C GLU A 96 6.74 13.55 3.69
N PRO A 97 7.18 14.45 4.59
CA PRO A 97 6.27 14.99 5.60
C PRO A 97 5.19 15.83 4.92
N LEU A 98 3.99 15.75 5.47
CA LEU A 98 2.84 16.57 5.16
C LEU A 98 2.48 17.38 6.42
N ASP A 99 1.40 18.16 6.34
CA ASP A 99 0.86 18.88 7.48
C ASP A 99 0.28 17.93 8.54
N ASN A 100 0.14 18.42 9.78
CA ASN A 100 -0.55 17.73 10.88
C ASN A 100 0.04 16.36 11.26
N GLY A 101 1.36 16.19 11.14
CA GLY A 101 2.05 14.95 11.53
C GLY A 101 1.78 13.79 10.58
N GLU A 102 1.37 14.07 9.34
CA GLU A 102 1.16 13.07 8.30
C GLU A 102 2.38 12.91 7.40
N TYR A 103 2.52 11.75 6.77
CA TYR A 103 3.66 11.40 5.95
C TYR A 103 3.23 10.55 4.76
N LYS A 104 3.72 10.92 3.57
CA LYS A 104 3.72 10.05 2.39
C LYS A 104 5.03 9.29 2.32
N VAL A 105 4.93 7.97 2.26
CA VAL A 105 6.08 7.07 2.27
C VAL A 105 6.05 6.22 1.01
N LEU A 106 7.17 6.22 0.27
CA LEU A 106 7.38 5.32 -0.85
C LEU A 106 8.21 4.14 -0.39
N VAL A 107 7.66 2.93 -0.57
CA VAL A 107 8.36 1.68 -0.26
C VAL A 107 8.52 0.89 -1.54
N LEU A 108 9.76 0.72 -1.99
CA LEU A 108 10.09 -0.20 -3.07
C LEU A 108 10.04 -1.63 -2.52
N ILE A 109 9.26 -2.50 -3.17
CA ILE A 109 9.16 -3.91 -2.82
C ILE A 109 9.63 -4.78 -3.99
N SER A 110 10.24 -5.93 -3.67
CA SER A 110 10.35 -7.06 -4.58
C SER A 110 9.35 -8.12 -4.15
N HIS A 111 8.58 -8.65 -5.10
CA HIS A 111 7.53 -9.61 -4.81
C HIS A 111 7.34 -10.61 -5.96
N ASN A 112 6.61 -11.69 -5.70
CA ASN A 112 6.26 -12.63 -6.75
C ASN A 112 5.32 -11.96 -7.78
N PRO A 113 5.38 -12.36 -9.05
CA PRO A 113 4.52 -11.80 -10.09
C PRO A 113 3.05 -12.12 -9.85
N PRO A 114 2.12 -11.26 -10.28
CA PRO A 114 0.69 -11.59 -10.30
C PRO A 114 0.43 -12.90 -11.04
N LYS A 115 -0.50 -13.74 -10.55
CA LYS A 115 -0.81 -15.04 -11.19
C LYS A 115 -1.12 -14.92 -12.69
N ARG A 116 -1.79 -13.84 -13.10
CA ARG A 116 -2.12 -13.55 -14.51
C ARG A 116 -0.90 -13.40 -15.43
N MET A 117 0.26 -13.07 -14.88
CA MET A 117 1.51 -12.87 -15.62
C MET A 117 2.39 -14.12 -15.66
N MET A 118 2.11 -15.13 -14.81
CA MET A 118 2.96 -16.33 -14.67
C MET A 118 3.14 -17.12 -15.97
N ARG A 119 2.22 -17.01 -16.93
CA ARG A 119 2.33 -17.66 -18.25
C ARG A 119 3.34 -16.99 -19.19
N PHE A 120 3.78 -15.78 -18.88
CA PHE A 120 4.62 -14.95 -19.76
C PHE A 120 6.00 -14.66 -19.20
N ILE A 121 6.33 -15.23 -18.04
CA ILE A 121 7.55 -14.94 -17.28
C ILE A 121 8.17 -16.25 -16.81
N LYS A 122 9.49 -16.27 -16.70
CA LYS A 122 10.23 -17.44 -16.24
C LYS A 122 9.90 -17.73 -14.78
N GLU A 123 9.90 -19.00 -14.41
CA GLU A 123 9.78 -19.40 -13.02
C GLU A 123 10.90 -18.76 -12.18
N GLY A 124 10.60 -18.39 -10.94
CA GLY A 124 11.55 -17.68 -10.06
C GLY A 124 11.74 -16.18 -10.34
N THR A 125 11.11 -15.63 -11.38
CA THR A 125 11.16 -14.17 -11.64
C THR A 125 10.50 -13.40 -10.50
N THR A 126 11.15 -12.35 -10.01
CA THR A 126 10.55 -11.37 -9.08
C THR A 126 10.21 -10.07 -9.79
N VAL A 127 9.14 -9.41 -9.38
CA VAL A 127 8.74 -8.10 -9.88
C VAL A 127 9.02 -7.04 -8.82
N ARG A 128 9.42 -5.85 -9.27
CA ARG A 128 9.57 -4.68 -8.41
C ARG A 128 8.37 -3.75 -8.59
N SER A 129 7.85 -3.27 -7.47
CA SER A 129 6.76 -2.29 -7.43
C SER A 129 7.01 -1.28 -6.32
N THR A 130 6.47 -0.07 -6.47
CA THR A 130 6.46 0.93 -5.40
C THR A 130 5.10 0.94 -4.72
N LEU A 131 5.09 0.73 -3.41
CA LEU A 131 3.94 0.99 -2.56
C LEU A 131 3.94 2.47 -2.17
N ASN A 132 2.80 3.12 -2.36
CA ASN A 132 2.52 4.42 -1.77
C ASN A 132 1.80 4.17 -0.44
N GLN A 133 2.40 4.57 0.67
CA GLN A 133 1.83 4.43 2.00
C GLN A 133 1.60 5.80 2.62
N TRP A 134 0.51 5.92 3.36
CA TRP A 134 0.21 7.11 4.15
C TRP A 134 0.23 6.77 5.63
N TRP A 135 1.05 7.52 6.38
CA TRP A 135 1.26 7.36 7.80
C TRP A 135 0.90 8.64 8.54
N LYS A 136 0.47 8.52 9.80
CA LYS A 136 0.14 9.66 10.66
C LYS A 136 0.66 9.44 12.08
N GLU A 137 1.18 10.49 12.69
CA GLU A 137 1.48 10.51 14.12
C GLU A 137 0.20 10.74 14.93
N GLN A 138 -0.15 9.79 15.80
CA GLN A 138 -1.31 9.81 16.68
C GLN A 138 -0.88 9.32 18.08
N ASP A 139 -1.11 10.14 19.10
CA ASP A 139 -0.78 9.83 20.50
C ASP A 139 0.68 9.34 20.72
N GLY A 140 1.64 9.97 20.04
CA GLY A 140 3.06 9.63 20.11
C GLY A 140 3.46 8.33 19.40
N LYS A 141 2.57 7.78 18.56
CA LYS A 141 2.81 6.60 17.73
C LYS A 141 2.54 6.90 16.28
N PHE A 142 3.13 6.13 15.37
CA PHE A 142 2.79 6.20 13.95
C PHE A 142 1.82 5.10 13.58
N VAL A 143 0.76 5.47 12.88
CA VAL A 143 -0.24 4.53 12.35
C VAL A 143 -0.39 4.67 10.85
N HIS A 144 -0.76 3.58 10.20
CA HIS A 144 -1.00 3.47 8.78
C HIS A 144 -2.45 3.86 8.47
N MET A 145 -2.64 4.71 7.46
CA MET A 145 -3.93 5.29 7.10
C MET A 145 -4.68 4.47 6.05
N LEU A 146 -4.29 3.21 5.83
CA LEU A 146 -4.84 2.39 4.75
C LEU A 146 -6.34 2.12 4.90
N ASN A 147 -6.86 2.03 6.12
CA ASN A 147 -8.31 1.92 6.30
C ASN A 147 -9.07 3.14 5.76
N PHE A 148 -8.56 4.34 6.01
CA PHE A 148 -9.11 5.58 5.48
C PHE A 148 -9.03 5.63 3.94
N GLU A 149 -7.87 5.25 3.38
CA GLU A 149 -7.69 5.19 1.92
C GLU A 149 -8.67 4.22 1.25
N ARG A 150 -8.97 3.09 1.91
CA ARG A 150 -9.96 2.12 1.42
C ARG A 150 -11.37 2.71 1.38
N GLU A 151 -11.81 3.38 2.44
CA GLU A 151 -13.15 3.99 2.47
C GLU A 151 -13.27 5.07 1.40
N LYS A 152 -12.26 5.95 1.27
CA LYS A 152 -12.25 6.99 0.23
C LYS A 152 -12.35 6.40 -1.18
N ASN A 153 -11.65 5.29 -1.45
CA ASN A 153 -11.74 4.60 -2.73
C ASN A 153 -13.12 3.96 -2.95
N LEU A 154 -13.77 3.46 -1.90
CA LEU A 154 -15.14 2.94 -1.98
C LEU A 154 -16.16 4.04 -2.26
N GLU A 155 -16.01 5.21 -1.65
CA GLU A 155 -16.87 6.38 -1.91
C GLU A 155 -16.78 6.83 -3.36
N LEU A 156 -15.58 6.86 -3.94
CA LEU A 156 -15.38 7.17 -5.35
C LEU A 156 -16.10 6.18 -6.27
N LEU A 157 -16.10 4.89 -5.92
CA LEU A 157 -16.81 3.86 -6.69
C LEU A 157 -18.33 3.91 -6.52
N ARG A 158 -18.82 4.45 -5.40
CA ARG A 158 -20.26 4.63 -5.11
C ARG A 158 -20.83 5.93 -5.66
N SER A 159 -19.97 6.87 -6.04
CA SER A 159 -20.40 8.16 -6.58
C SER A 159 -21.07 7.95 -7.95
N PRO A 160 -22.30 8.46 -8.17
CA PRO A 160 -22.96 8.34 -9.46
C PRO A 160 -22.12 9.04 -10.55
N PRO A 161 -22.17 8.57 -11.82
CA PRO A 161 -21.52 9.29 -12.91
C PRO A 161 -22.00 10.73 -12.90
N MET A 162 -21.06 11.69 -12.98
CA MET A 162 -21.35 13.12 -13.02
C MET A 162 -22.54 13.38 -13.96
N LYS A 163 -23.65 13.88 -13.40
CA LYS A 163 -24.81 14.31 -14.19
C LYS A 163 -24.35 15.44 -15.13
N ASN A 164 -24.49 15.16 -16.43
CA ASN A 164 -24.59 16.06 -17.57
C ASN A 164 -24.15 17.52 -17.35
N ILE A 165 -23.05 17.87 -18.02
CA ILE A 165 -22.72 19.26 -18.36
C ILE A 165 -23.94 19.86 -19.07
N PRO A 166 -24.49 21.00 -18.61
CA PRO A 166 -25.56 21.68 -19.31
C PRO A 166 -25.10 22.02 -20.73
N SER A 167 -25.83 21.57 -21.75
CA SER A 167 -25.58 21.99 -23.12
C SER A 167 -25.73 23.50 -23.22
N VAL A 168 -24.68 24.17 -23.68
CA VAL A 168 -24.67 25.61 -23.95
C VAL A 168 -25.81 25.92 -24.94
N PRO A 169 -26.73 26.86 -24.63
CA PRO A 169 -27.76 27.28 -25.58
C PRO A 169 -27.11 27.96 -26.79
N LYS A 170 -27.66 27.67 -27.98
CA LYS A 170 -27.26 28.29 -29.26
C LYS A 170 -27.64 29.76 -29.31
#